data_AF-A0A0F8VIV9-F1
#
_entry.id   AF-A0A0F8VIV9-F1
#
_cell.length_a   1.000
_cell.length_b   1.000
_cell.length_c   1.000
_cell.angle_alpha   90.00
_cell.angle_beta   90.00
_cell.angle_gamma   90.00
#
_symmetry.space_group_name_H-M   'P 1'
#
loop_
_entity.id
_entity.type
_entity.pdbx_description
1 polymer ?
#
loop_
_entity_poly.entity_id
_entity_poly.type
_entity_poly.pdbx_seq_one_letter_code
_entity_poly.pdbx_strand_id
1 'polypeptide(L)'
;MTEIIDIEQLWKTLASKYDISKITGIRFESKGRVSISEYFWDRSFDEKIRLQSYNSFIFNINRVMRLFEDFISVEPIITEREELWINLNYQVFSETILILLISSLEEYLADTFKILANEIQINNINSEVLLKFIKKYNLYDNALVLSLEKNNFQFPLADILPLRLNFQNKDFLKINYSVIDIDLPSIDYVLWGKIFSKDEDSYIQTRHRLVHEGSKEFLEIKRCFSREYIKKAILDIIEYVYKIEYHISSKLPPENQDL
;
A
#
# COMPACT_ATOMS: atom_id res chain seq x y z
N MET A 1 -25.47 16.92 5.88
CA MET A 1 -24.47 17.98 5.69
C MET A 1 -23.23 17.33 5.11
N THR A 2 -22.90 17.65 3.87
CA THR A 2 -21.66 17.18 3.23
C THR A 2 -20.53 18.05 3.75
N GLU A 3 -19.56 17.47 4.45
CA GLU A 3 -18.36 18.19 4.89
C GLU A 3 -17.63 18.70 3.64
N ILE A 4 -17.26 19.99 3.63
CA ILE A 4 -16.47 20.55 2.54
C ILE A 4 -15.05 20.05 2.74
N ILE A 5 -14.59 19.20 1.82
CA ILE A 5 -13.22 18.67 1.86
C ILE A 5 -12.26 19.75 1.37
N ASP A 6 -11.44 20.26 2.30
CA ASP A 6 -10.34 21.17 1.99
C ASP A 6 -9.14 20.38 1.45
N ILE A 7 -9.01 20.37 0.12
CA ILE A 7 -7.90 19.71 -0.60
C ILE A 7 -6.54 20.30 -0.25
N GLU A 8 -6.46 21.60 -0.03
CA GLU A 8 -5.19 22.24 0.29
C GLU A 8 -4.72 21.80 1.67
N GLN A 9 -5.63 21.78 2.65
CA GLN A 9 -5.35 21.27 3.98
C GLN A 9 -4.97 19.79 3.96
N LEU A 10 -5.60 18.97 3.11
CA LEU A 10 -5.24 17.57 2.94
C LEU A 10 -3.80 17.43 2.42
N TRP A 11 -3.42 18.18 1.38
CA TRP A 11 -2.03 18.18 0.88
C TRP A 11 -1.02 18.66 1.90
N LYS A 12 -1.35 19.69 2.70
CA LYS A 12 -0.51 20.16 3.80
C LYS A 12 -0.27 19.05 4.81
N THR A 13 -1.32 18.34 5.22
CA THR A 13 -1.22 17.19 6.12
C THR A 13 -0.35 16.09 5.51
N LEU A 14 -0.52 15.78 4.22
CA LEU A 14 0.29 14.77 3.53
C LEU A 14 1.78 15.11 3.52
N ALA A 15 2.12 16.37 3.23
CA ALA A 15 3.50 16.82 3.20
C ALA A 15 4.11 16.90 4.61
N SER A 16 3.41 17.50 5.58
CA SER A 16 3.99 17.74 6.91
C SER A 16 4.07 16.50 7.79
N LYS A 17 3.12 15.56 7.66
CA LYS A 17 3.03 14.38 8.54
C LYS A 17 3.63 13.13 7.93
N TYR A 18 3.55 12.99 6.61
CA TYR A 18 3.95 11.76 5.92
C TYR A 18 5.01 12.00 4.84
N ASP A 19 5.54 13.22 4.73
CA ASP A 19 6.59 13.57 3.76
C ASP A 19 6.22 13.22 2.30
N ILE A 20 4.94 13.40 1.96
CA ILE A 20 4.40 13.21 0.62
C ILE A 20 4.24 14.57 -0.04
N SER A 21 5.12 14.91 -0.98
CA SER A 21 5.01 16.13 -1.78
C SER A 21 3.97 16.00 -2.88
N LYS A 22 3.40 17.14 -3.26
CA LYS A 22 2.51 17.23 -4.42
C LYS A 22 3.36 17.35 -5.68
N ILE A 23 3.29 16.35 -6.55
CA ILE A 23 3.87 16.38 -7.88
C ILE A 23 3.00 17.27 -8.77
N THR A 24 3.60 18.30 -9.34
CA THR A 24 2.92 19.30 -10.19
C THR A 24 3.19 19.10 -11.67
N GLY A 25 4.25 18.37 -12.03
CA GLY A 25 4.58 18.10 -13.43
C GLY A 25 5.61 17.00 -13.59
N ILE A 26 5.52 16.31 -14.72
CA ILE A 26 6.51 15.33 -15.19
C ILE A 26 6.97 15.80 -16.57
N ARG A 27 8.28 15.97 -16.75
CA ARG A 27 8.87 16.38 -18.01
C ARG A 27 9.75 15.25 -18.55
N PHE A 28 9.48 14.84 -19.78
CA PHE A 28 10.32 13.91 -20.52
C PHE A 28 11.39 14.71 -21.27
N GLU A 29 12.65 14.45 -20.95
CA GLU A 29 13.80 15.10 -21.56
C GLU A 29 14.42 14.22 -22.66
N SER A 30 15.27 14.84 -23.48
CA SER A 30 16.05 14.10 -24.48
C SER A 30 16.86 12.98 -23.83
N LYS A 31 16.98 11.83 -24.52
CA LYS A 31 17.68 10.61 -24.05
C LYS A 31 16.96 9.84 -22.91
N GLY A 32 15.65 10.01 -22.77
CA GLY A 32 14.84 9.21 -21.85
C GLY A 32 14.97 9.60 -20.37
N ARG A 33 15.55 10.77 -20.07
CA ARG A 33 15.57 11.31 -18.72
C ARG A 33 14.19 11.87 -18.36
N VAL A 34 13.78 11.71 -17.12
CA VAL A 34 12.51 12.23 -16.59
C VAL A 34 12.84 13.20 -15.45
N SER A 35 12.33 14.42 -15.52
CA SER A 35 12.37 15.38 -14.42
C SER A 35 10.98 15.55 -13.79
N ILE A 36 10.94 15.59 -12.46
CA ILE A 36 9.72 15.72 -11.66
C ILE A 36 9.73 17.10 -11.01
N SER A 37 8.63 17.85 -11.17
CA SER A 37 8.41 19.12 -10.50
C SER A 37 7.51 18.90 -9.29
N GLU A 38 7.96 19.33 -8.12
CA GLU A 38 7.26 19.14 -6.84
C GLU A 38 6.90 20.49 -6.23
N TYR A 39 5.72 20.55 -5.60
CA TYR A 39 5.35 21.64 -4.71
C TYR A 39 5.72 21.24 -3.28
N PHE A 40 6.60 22.02 -2.68
CA PHE A 40 7.10 21.77 -1.32
C PHE A 40 6.31 22.59 -0.32
N TRP A 41 5.69 21.90 0.64
CA TRP A 41 5.35 22.47 1.94
C TRP A 41 6.52 22.19 2.89
N ASP A 42 6.71 23.02 3.92
CA ASP A 42 7.81 22.90 4.88
C ASP A 42 7.95 21.45 5.36
N ARG A 43 9.04 20.76 4.97
CA ARG A 43 9.26 19.35 5.30
C ARG A 43 9.99 19.28 6.64
N SER A 44 9.44 18.51 7.59
CA SER A 44 10.10 18.24 8.86
C SER A 44 10.76 16.86 8.92
N PHE A 45 10.98 16.20 7.78
CA PHE A 45 11.47 14.83 7.74
C PHE A 45 12.92 14.77 7.23
N ASP A 46 13.75 13.98 7.92
CA ASP A 46 15.15 13.74 7.59
C ASP A 46 15.20 12.81 6.37
N GLU A 47 15.64 13.30 5.21
CA GLU A 47 15.69 12.56 3.93
C GLU A 47 16.53 11.27 3.98
N LYS A 48 17.28 11.05 5.06
CA LYS A 48 18.33 10.03 5.15
C LYS A 48 17.88 8.58 5.24
N ILE A 49 16.59 8.29 5.39
CA ILE A 49 16.15 6.90 5.64
C ILE A 49 14.78 6.64 5.00
N ARG A 50 14.77 6.47 3.68
CA ARG A 50 13.55 6.16 2.93
C ARG A 50 13.83 5.07 1.90
N LEU A 51 13.18 3.91 2.05
CA LEU A 51 13.28 2.85 1.05
C LEU A 51 12.78 3.32 -0.31
N GLN A 52 13.40 2.81 -1.38
CA GLN A 52 12.98 3.12 -2.76
C GLN A 52 11.49 2.80 -3.01
N SER A 53 10.95 1.75 -2.37
CA SER A 53 9.54 1.38 -2.44
C SER A 53 8.60 2.48 -1.94
N TYR A 54 9.01 3.28 -0.96
CA TYR A 54 8.22 4.41 -0.47
C TYR A 54 8.16 5.57 -1.48
N ASN A 55 9.23 5.80 -2.26
CA ASN A 55 9.20 6.78 -3.35
C ASN A 55 8.22 6.36 -4.45
N SER A 56 8.20 5.07 -4.82
CA SER A 56 7.19 4.53 -5.75
C SER A 56 5.77 4.67 -5.18
N PHE A 57 5.59 4.41 -3.88
CA PHE A 57 4.31 4.62 -3.20
C PHE A 57 3.86 6.08 -3.28
N ILE A 58 4.73 7.05 -3.00
CA ILE A 58 4.44 8.50 -3.10
C ILE A 58 3.99 8.90 -4.50
N PHE A 59 4.67 8.37 -5.53
CA PHE A 59 4.29 8.64 -6.90
C PHE A 59 2.87 8.13 -7.20
N ASN A 60 2.55 6.92 -6.74
CA ASN A 60 1.22 6.35 -6.90
C ASN A 60 0.15 7.10 -6.08
N ILE A 61 0.47 7.54 -4.85
CA ILE A 61 -0.41 8.39 -4.04
C ILE A 61 -0.68 9.73 -4.74
N ASN A 62 0.30 10.32 -5.42
CA ASN A 62 0.08 11.53 -6.22
C ASN A 62 -0.97 11.32 -7.32
N ARG A 63 -0.97 10.14 -7.97
CA ARG A 63 -1.99 9.78 -8.98
C ARG A 63 -3.37 9.63 -8.33
N VAL A 64 -3.44 8.96 -7.19
CA VAL A 64 -4.68 8.80 -6.40
C VAL A 64 -5.24 10.16 -6.00
N MET A 65 -4.40 11.02 -5.42
CA MET A 65 -4.78 12.35 -4.97
C MET A 65 -5.22 13.24 -6.12
N ARG A 66 -4.58 13.14 -7.30
CA ARG A 66 -5.01 13.88 -8.48
C ARG A 66 -6.44 13.52 -8.89
N LEU A 67 -6.77 12.24 -8.91
CA LEU A 67 -8.15 11.79 -9.19
C LEU A 67 -9.11 12.21 -8.08
N PHE A 68 -8.66 12.23 -6.83
CA PHE A 68 -9.47 12.66 -5.70
C PHE A 68 -9.83 14.16 -5.76
N GLU A 69 -8.90 15.02 -6.21
CA GLU A 69 -9.20 16.44 -6.48
C GLU A 69 -10.32 16.60 -7.51
N ASP A 70 -10.23 15.87 -8.62
CA ASP A 70 -11.24 15.91 -9.68
C ASP A 70 -12.58 15.35 -9.17
N PHE A 71 -12.55 14.27 -8.38
CA PHE A 71 -13.72 13.63 -7.80
C PHE A 71 -14.52 14.52 -6.84
N ILE A 72 -13.85 15.35 -6.02
CA ILE A 72 -14.55 16.26 -5.11
C ILE A 72 -15.44 17.25 -5.86
N SER A 73 -15.06 17.60 -7.09
CA SER A 73 -15.83 18.51 -7.94
C SER A 73 -17.05 17.83 -8.61
N VAL A 74 -17.18 16.51 -8.51
CA VAL A 74 -18.27 15.74 -9.12
C VAL A 74 -19.42 15.60 -8.12
N GLU A 75 -20.56 16.23 -8.39
CA GLU A 75 -21.72 16.15 -7.51
C GLU A 75 -22.41 14.76 -7.59
N PRO A 76 -22.72 14.15 -6.42
CA PRO A 76 -23.61 12.99 -6.39
C PRO A 76 -25.02 13.46 -6.75
N ILE A 77 -25.73 12.72 -7.62
CA ILE A 77 -27.15 12.97 -7.84
C ILE A 77 -27.89 12.30 -6.68
N ILE A 78 -28.66 13.08 -5.91
CA ILE A 78 -29.55 12.55 -4.87
C ILE A 78 -30.94 13.08 -5.20
N THR A 79 -31.82 12.21 -5.69
CA THR A 79 -33.22 12.57 -5.93
C THR A 79 -34.05 12.41 -4.66
N GLU A 80 -35.07 13.26 -4.49
CA GLU A 80 -35.99 13.29 -3.33
C GLU A 80 -36.82 12.00 -3.14
N ARG A 81 -36.85 11.13 -4.16
CA ARG A 81 -37.41 9.79 -4.09
C ARG A 81 -36.26 8.84 -3.86
N GLU A 82 -36.38 7.95 -2.88
CA GLU A 82 -35.40 6.99 -2.34
C GLU A 82 -34.66 6.09 -3.38
N GLU A 83 -34.86 6.31 -4.67
CA GLU A 83 -34.08 5.79 -5.80
C GLU A 83 -32.67 6.39 -5.81
N LEU A 84 -31.67 5.52 -5.64
CA LEU A 84 -30.27 5.89 -5.70
C LEU A 84 -29.84 6.09 -7.16
N TRP A 85 -29.92 7.31 -7.66
CA TRP A 85 -29.28 7.69 -8.92
C TRP A 85 -27.85 8.15 -8.66
N ILE A 86 -26.88 7.22 -8.58
CA ILE A 86 -25.47 7.64 -8.53
C ILE A 86 -25.07 8.18 -9.90
N ASN A 87 -24.49 9.37 -9.92
CA ASN A 87 -23.81 9.91 -11.10
C ASN A 87 -22.72 8.91 -11.53
N LEU A 88 -22.76 8.40 -12.76
CA LEU A 88 -21.79 7.40 -13.23
C LEU A 88 -20.34 7.88 -13.07
N ASN A 89 -20.07 9.17 -13.26
CA ASN A 89 -18.73 9.73 -13.02
C ASN A 89 -18.36 9.63 -11.53
N TYR A 90 -19.28 9.92 -10.63
CA TYR A 90 -19.08 9.80 -9.18
C TYR A 90 -18.71 8.36 -8.80
N GLN A 91 -19.42 7.39 -9.36
CA GLN A 91 -19.10 5.97 -9.19
C GLN A 91 -17.70 5.66 -9.73
N VAL A 92 -17.45 5.89 -11.03
CA VAL A 92 -16.18 5.56 -11.70
C VAL A 92 -14.98 6.18 -11.00
N PHE A 93 -15.06 7.44 -10.57
CA PHE A 93 -13.98 8.06 -9.80
C PHE A 93 -13.73 7.34 -8.49
N SER A 94 -14.78 7.08 -7.72
CA SER A 94 -14.68 6.40 -6.42
C SER A 94 -14.05 5.01 -6.55
N GLU A 95 -14.51 4.21 -7.52
CA GLU A 95 -13.99 2.89 -7.81
C GLU A 95 -12.50 2.94 -8.20
N THR A 96 -12.18 3.83 -9.14
CA THR A 96 -10.83 3.98 -9.66
C THR A 96 -9.85 4.40 -8.56
N ILE A 97 -10.25 5.34 -7.70
CA ILE A 97 -9.44 5.80 -6.57
C ILE A 97 -9.15 4.65 -5.61
N LEU A 98 -10.17 3.89 -5.20
CA LEU A 98 -9.98 2.78 -4.27
C LEU A 98 -9.12 1.65 -4.87
N ILE A 99 -9.34 1.32 -6.14
CA ILE A 99 -8.52 0.33 -6.85
C ILE A 99 -7.05 0.76 -6.89
N LEU A 100 -6.78 2.00 -7.33
CA LEU A 100 -5.41 2.52 -7.41
C LEU A 100 -4.75 2.61 -6.04
N LEU A 101 -5.47 3.08 -5.02
CA LEU A 101 -4.95 3.20 -3.66
C LEU A 101 -4.55 1.84 -3.09
N ILE A 102 -5.41 0.83 -3.21
CA ILE A 102 -5.13 -0.51 -2.71
C ILE A 102 -4.01 -1.18 -3.52
N SER A 103 -3.99 -1.00 -4.84
CA SER A 103 -2.86 -1.47 -5.66
C SER A 103 -1.53 -0.80 -5.28
N SER A 104 -1.55 0.48 -4.90
CA SER A 104 -0.35 1.19 -4.42
C SER A 104 0.19 0.59 -3.13
N LEU A 105 -0.71 0.25 -2.19
CA LEU A 105 -0.36 -0.44 -0.95
C LEU A 105 0.21 -1.83 -1.22
N GLU A 106 -0.42 -2.61 -2.10
CA GLU A 106 0.03 -3.95 -2.46
C GLU A 106 1.44 -3.94 -3.09
N GLU A 107 1.67 -3.01 -4.02
CA GLU A 107 2.96 -2.82 -4.68
C GLU A 107 4.04 -2.43 -3.67
N TYR A 108 3.75 -1.45 -2.81
CA TYR A 108 4.64 -1.06 -1.71
C TYR A 108 5.01 -2.26 -0.82
N LEU A 109 4.02 -3.01 -0.33
CA LEU A 109 4.26 -4.13 0.56
C LEU A 109 5.06 -5.25 -0.12
N ALA A 110 4.84 -5.45 -1.42
CA ALA A 110 5.55 -6.45 -2.20
C ALA A 110 7.00 -6.07 -2.43
N ASP A 111 7.25 -4.83 -2.84
CA ASP A 111 8.58 -4.37 -3.17
C ASP A 111 9.42 -4.18 -1.91
N THR A 112 8.87 -3.61 -0.84
CA THR A 112 9.53 -3.55 0.48
C THR A 112 9.91 -4.94 0.96
N PHE A 113 9.02 -5.93 0.89
CA PHE A 113 9.34 -7.29 1.30
C PHE A 113 10.46 -7.91 0.46
N LYS A 114 10.45 -7.72 -0.87
CA LYS A 114 11.50 -8.24 -1.76
C LYS A 114 12.86 -7.61 -1.48
N ILE A 115 12.89 -6.28 -1.27
CA ILE A 115 14.11 -5.54 -0.92
C ILE A 115 14.70 -6.14 0.35
N LEU A 116 13.90 -6.25 1.42
CA LEU A 116 14.35 -6.81 2.70
C LEU A 116 14.75 -8.29 2.60
N ALA A 117 14.06 -9.08 1.77
CA ALA A 117 14.37 -10.49 1.57
C ALA A 117 15.72 -10.73 0.86
N ASN A 118 16.24 -9.77 0.10
CA ASN A 118 17.59 -9.85 -0.48
C ASN A 118 18.67 -9.74 0.60
N GLU A 119 18.41 -8.97 1.65
CA GLU A 119 19.38 -8.68 2.71
C GLU A 119 19.41 -9.76 3.82
N ILE A 120 18.33 -10.53 3.95
CA ILE A 120 18.17 -11.51 5.03
C ILE A 120 18.63 -12.89 4.57
N GLN A 121 19.67 -13.41 5.25
CA GLN A 121 20.14 -14.77 5.05
C GLN A 121 19.23 -15.79 5.73
N ILE A 122 18.96 -16.93 5.09
CA ILE A 122 18.06 -17.98 5.61
C ILE A 122 18.47 -18.49 6.98
N ASN A 123 19.77 -18.66 7.23
CA ASN A 123 20.31 -19.12 8.52
C ASN A 123 20.05 -18.16 9.69
N ASN A 124 19.71 -16.89 9.42
CA ASN A 124 19.40 -15.89 10.45
C ASN A 124 17.89 -15.85 10.80
N ILE A 125 17.07 -16.64 10.12
CA ILE A 125 15.62 -16.66 10.29
C ILE A 125 15.27 -17.72 11.35
N ASN A 126 14.33 -17.39 12.23
CA ASN A 126 13.78 -18.37 13.17
C ASN A 126 13.20 -19.58 12.42
N SER A 127 13.70 -20.78 12.73
CA SER A 127 13.36 -22.02 12.01
C SER A 127 11.87 -22.34 12.01
N GLU A 128 11.14 -22.05 13.10
CA GLU A 128 9.70 -22.29 13.15
C GLU A 128 8.92 -21.36 12.21
N VAL A 129 9.35 -20.10 12.12
CA VAL A 129 8.77 -19.10 11.21
C VAL A 129 9.07 -19.48 9.76
N LEU A 130 10.32 -19.85 9.47
CA LEU A 130 10.74 -20.30 8.15
C LEU A 130 9.95 -21.55 7.70
N LEU A 131 9.76 -22.53 8.57
CA LEU A 131 8.97 -23.72 8.27
C LEU A 131 7.50 -23.38 7.98
N LYS A 132 6.91 -22.40 8.68
CA LYS A 132 5.55 -21.91 8.38
C LYS A 132 5.50 -21.24 7.00
N PHE A 133 6.50 -20.44 6.65
CA PHE A 133 6.63 -19.81 5.34
C PHE A 133 6.71 -20.86 4.21
N ILE A 134 7.63 -21.83 4.33
CA ILE A 134 7.81 -22.91 3.36
C ILE A 134 6.51 -23.72 3.18
N LYS A 135 5.84 -24.06 4.30
CA LYS A 135 4.55 -24.76 4.29
C LYS A 135 3.47 -23.97 3.57
N LYS A 136 3.37 -22.66 3.84
CA LYS A 136 2.30 -21.81 3.30
C LYS A 136 2.39 -21.67 1.78
N TYR A 137 3.61 -21.63 1.25
CA TYR A 137 3.87 -21.49 -0.19
C TYR A 137 4.21 -22.80 -0.91
N ASN A 138 4.23 -23.93 -0.19
CA ASN A 138 4.61 -25.24 -0.72
C ASN A 138 6.00 -25.23 -1.40
N LEU A 139 7.01 -24.66 -0.74
CA LEU A 139 8.35 -24.42 -1.31
C LEU A 139 9.34 -25.57 -1.07
N TYR A 140 8.86 -26.77 -0.75
CA TYR A 140 9.72 -27.89 -0.36
C TYR A 140 10.76 -28.22 -1.42
N ASP A 141 10.36 -28.31 -2.69
CA ASP A 141 11.26 -28.67 -3.78
C ASP A 141 12.37 -27.63 -3.97
N ASN A 142 12.02 -26.34 -3.98
CA ASN A 142 12.99 -25.25 -4.16
C ASN A 142 13.99 -25.17 -3.00
N ALA A 143 13.49 -25.25 -1.75
CA ALA A 143 14.33 -25.15 -0.57
C ALA A 143 15.24 -26.38 -0.39
N LEU A 144 14.73 -27.59 -0.68
CA LEU A 144 15.54 -28.82 -0.64
C LEU A 144 16.63 -28.80 -1.71
N VAL A 145 16.30 -28.46 -2.96
CA VAL A 145 17.28 -28.40 -4.06
C VAL A 145 18.40 -27.41 -3.72
N LEU A 146 18.05 -26.19 -3.28
CA LEU A 146 19.07 -25.20 -2.91
C LEU A 146 19.90 -25.63 -1.70
N SER A 147 19.30 -26.30 -0.71
CA SER A 147 20.05 -26.82 0.46
C SER A 147 21.02 -27.95 0.08
N LEU A 148 20.64 -28.80 -0.87
CA LEU A 148 21.47 -29.89 -1.40
C LEU A 148 22.59 -29.37 -2.30
N GLU A 149 22.33 -28.33 -3.10
CA GLU A 149 23.31 -27.73 -4.00
C GLU A 149 24.34 -26.86 -3.27
N LYS A 150 23.91 -26.10 -2.26
CA LYS A 150 24.76 -25.09 -1.60
C LYS A 150 25.50 -25.60 -0.36
N ASN A 151 25.24 -26.82 0.13
CA ASN A 151 25.84 -27.43 1.34
C ASN A 151 25.85 -26.55 2.61
N ASN A 152 25.15 -25.40 2.58
CA ASN A 152 25.12 -24.40 3.64
C ASN A 152 23.93 -23.45 3.39
N PHE A 153 23.16 -23.13 4.44
CA PHE A 153 21.99 -22.24 4.39
C PHE A 153 22.37 -20.74 4.37
N GLN A 154 23.56 -20.42 3.86
CA GLN A 154 24.09 -19.06 3.72
C GLN A 154 23.69 -18.50 2.34
N PHE A 155 22.40 -18.32 2.13
CA PHE A 155 21.89 -17.65 0.95
C PHE A 155 20.68 -16.77 1.31
N PRO A 156 20.38 -15.73 0.50
CA PRO A 156 19.27 -14.81 0.76
C PRO A 156 17.91 -15.49 0.76
N LEU A 157 16.97 -14.96 1.54
CA LEU A 157 15.56 -15.36 1.50
C LEU A 157 14.96 -15.19 0.09
N ALA A 158 15.42 -14.18 -0.64
CA ALA A 158 15.02 -13.93 -2.03
C ALA A 158 15.15 -15.16 -2.94
N ASP A 159 16.15 -16.03 -2.74
CA ASP A 159 16.43 -17.19 -3.59
C ASP A 159 15.34 -18.27 -3.50
N ILE A 160 14.54 -18.30 -2.42
CA ILE A 160 13.47 -19.30 -2.23
C ILE A 160 12.07 -18.70 -2.35
N LEU A 161 11.95 -17.42 -2.71
CA LEU A 161 10.63 -16.80 -2.85
C LEU A 161 9.81 -17.51 -3.95
N PRO A 162 8.49 -17.66 -3.76
CA PRO A 162 7.61 -18.13 -4.82
C PRO A 162 7.63 -17.14 -5.98
N LEU A 163 7.32 -17.62 -7.19
CA LEU A 163 7.15 -16.77 -8.38
C LEU A 163 6.13 -15.64 -8.17
N ARG A 164 5.11 -15.88 -7.33
CA ARG A 164 4.09 -14.90 -7.01
C ARG A 164 3.81 -14.88 -5.51
N LEU A 165 3.98 -13.71 -4.92
CA LEU A 165 3.56 -13.42 -3.55
C LEU A 165 2.13 -12.89 -3.55
N ASN A 166 1.34 -13.26 -2.54
CA ASN A 166 -0.04 -12.81 -2.39
C ASN A 166 -0.15 -11.82 -1.21
N PHE A 167 -0.06 -10.53 -1.51
CA PHE A 167 -0.16 -9.47 -0.49
C PHE A 167 -1.59 -8.96 -0.25
N GLN A 168 -2.56 -9.43 -1.05
CA GLN A 168 -3.98 -9.16 -0.83
C GLN A 168 -4.56 -10.00 0.32
N ASN A 169 -4.00 -11.19 0.51
CA ASN A 169 -4.45 -12.09 1.57
C ASN A 169 -3.70 -11.81 2.88
N LYS A 170 -4.46 -11.40 3.88
CA LYS A 170 -3.99 -11.10 5.24
C LYS A 170 -3.08 -12.17 5.86
N ASP A 171 -3.38 -13.46 5.65
CA ASP A 171 -2.60 -14.55 6.25
C ASP A 171 -1.25 -14.72 5.55
N PHE A 172 -1.20 -14.53 4.23
CA PHE A 172 0.05 -14.53 3.47
C PHE A 172 0.92 -13.33 3.82
N LEU A 173 0.31 -12.14 3.93
CA LEU A 173 1.01 -10.92 4.32
C LEU A 173 1.66 -11.05 5.71
N LYS A 174 0.94 -11.59 6.70
CA LYS A 174 1.51 -11.89 8.03
C LYS A 174 2.70 -12.83 7.95
N ILE A 175 2.59 -13.92 7.20
CA ILE A 175 3.64 -14.92 7.09
C ILE A 175 4.88 -14.34 6.41
N ASN A 176 4.69 -13.56 5.33
CA ASN A 176 5.78 -12.87 4.63
C ASN A 176 6.53 -11.94 5.58
N TYR A 177 5.84 -11.02 6.25
CA TYR A 177 6.55 -10.06 7.09
C TYR A 177 7.10 -10.69 8.39
N SER A 178 6.48 -11.76 8.90
CA SER A 178 7.02 -12.47 10.06
C SER A 178 8.37 -13.12 9.79
N VAL A 179 8.63 -13.57 8.55
CA VAL A 179 9.90 -14.23 8.19
C VAL A 179 11.07 -13.24 8.13
N ILE A 180 10.77 -11.95 8.10
CA ILE A 180 11.75 -10.84 8.19
C ILE A 180 11.64 -10.07 9.51
N ASP A 181 11.11 -10.71 10.56
CA ASP A 181 10.94 -10.14 11.91
C ASP A 181 10.11 -8.83 11.95
N ILE A 182 9.08 -8.73 11.11
CA ILE A 182 8.13 -7.62 11.14
C ILE A 182 6.73 -8.17 11.42
N ASP A 183 6.17 -7.81 12.57
CA ASP A 183 4.78 -8.08 12.90
C ASP A 183 3.89 -6.90 12.48
N LEU A 184 3.50 -6.87 11.21
CA LEU A 184 2.64 -5.84 10.65
C LEU A 184 1.38 -5.52 11.50
N PRO A 185 0.63 -6.51 12.00
CA PRO A 185 -0.49 -6.26 12.91
C PRO A 185 -0.18 -5.43 14.16
N SER A 186 1.01 -5.56 14.76
CA SER A 186 1.35 -4.83 16.00
C SER A 186 1.84 -3.41 15.77
N ILE A 187 2.25 -3.07 14.54
CA ILE A 187 2.59 -1.69 14.16
C ILE A 187 1.39 -0.76 14.38
N ASP A 188 0.21 -1.17 13.92
CA ASP A 188 -1.05 -0.52 14.22
C ASP A 188 -2.22 -1.49 13.99
N TYR A 189 -2.71 -2.10 15.08
CA TYR A 189 -3.78 -3.09 15.01
C TYR A 189 -5.10 -2.51 14.47
N VAL A 190 -5.37 -1.23 14.73
CA VAL A 190 -6.61 -0.57 14.33
C VAL A 190 -6.61 -0.34 12.81
N LEU A 191 -5.54 0.27 12.28
CA LEU A 191 -5.40 0.48 10.83
C LEU A 191 -5.31 -0.85 10.08
N TRP A 192 -4.56 -1.81 10.62
CA TRP A 192 -4.49 -3.17 10.08
C TRP A 192 -5.87 -3.83 9.97
N GLY A 193 -6.73 -3.66 10.99
CA GLY A 193 -8.11 -4.11 10.98
C GLY A 193 -8.91 -3.48 9.83
N LYS A 194 -8.89 -2.15 9.72
CA LYS A 194 -9.62 -1.42 8.67
C LYS A 194 -9.18 -1.78 7.25
N ILE A 195 -7.88 -2.02 7.04
CA ILE A 195 -7.33 -2.28 5.71
C ILE A 195 -7.55 -3.74 5.30
N PHE A 196 -7.20 -4.69 6.17
CA PHE A 196 -7.05 -6.11 5.80
C PHE A 196 -8.09 -7.05 6.40
N SER A 197 -9.06 -6.59 7.21
CA SER A 197 -10.07 -7.52 7.75
C SER A 197 -10.89 -8.18 6.63
N LYS A 198 -11.58 -9.28 6.97
CA LYS A 198 -12.54 -9.92 6.06
C LYS A 198 -13.91 -9.26 6.15
N ASP A 199 -14.04 -8.22 6.97
CA ASP A 199 -15.29 -7.49 7.11
C ASP A 199 -15.55 -6.72 5.83
N GLU A 200 -16.84 -6.61 5.48
CA GLU A 200 -17.30 -5.97 4.26
C GLU A 200 -16.75 -4.55 4.10
N ASP A 201 -16.72 -3.78 5.19
CA ASP A 201 -16.31 -2.37 5.17
C ASP A 201 -14.79 -2.15 5.09
N SER A 202 -13.99 -3.23 5.15
CA SER A 202 -12.54 -3.13 5.00
C SER A 202 -12.16 -2.66 3.60
N TYR A 203 -11.03 -1.97 3.48
CA TYR A 203 -10.64 -1.39 2.19
C TYR A 203 -10.29 -2.45 1.15
N ILE A 204 -9.61 -3.54 1.54
CA ILE A 204 -9.30 -4.65 0.64
C ILE A 204 -10.56 -5.40 0.22
N GLN A 205 -11.49 -5.69 1.15
CA GLN A 205 -12.73 -6.37 0.79
C GLN A 205 -13.58 -5.49 -0.12
N THR A 206 -13.65 -4.18 0.14
CA THR A 206 -14.31 -3.22 -0.74
C THR A 206 -13.71 -3.26 -2.15
N ARG A 207 -12.37 -3.24 -2.28
CA ARG A 207 -11.68 -3.40 -3.57
C ARG A 207 -11.90 -4.76 -4.23
N HIS A 208 -12.04 -5.83 -3.46
CA HIS A 208 -12.36 -7.14 -4.00
C HIS A 208 -13.74 -7.15 -4.66
N ARG A 209 -14.75 -6.64 -3.95
CA ARG A 209 -16.14 -6.53 -4.45
C ARG A 209 -16.22 -5.65 -5.70
N LEU A 210 -15.55 -4.49 -5.66
CA LEU A 210 -15.38 -3.58 -6.80
C LEU A 210 -14.97 -4.29 -8.09
N VAL A 211 -14.01 -5.22 -8.00
CA VAL A 211 -13.42 -5.86 -9.18
C VAL A 211 -14.19 -7.11 -9.61
N HIS A 212 -14.93 -7.76 -8.71
CA HIS A 212 -15.47 -9.11 -8.94
C HIS A 212 -17.00 -9.24 -8.91
N GLU A 213 -17.73 -8.40 -8.16
CA GLU A 213 -19.16 -8.60 -7.89
C GLU A 213 -20.10 -7.81 -8.83
N GLY A 214 -19.54 -6.97 -9.72
CA GLY A 214 -20.32 -6.20 -10.68
C GLY A 214 -21.23 -5.14 -10.03
N SER A 215 -21.85 -4.27 -10.84
CA SER A 215 -22.44 -3.03 -10.34
C SER A 215 -23.79 -3.17 -9.59
N LYS A 216 -24.41 -4.35 -9.53
CA LYS A 216 -25.78 -4.52 -8.98
C LYS A 216 -25.84 -4.74 -7.46
N GLU A 217 -25.06 -5.66 -6.92
CA GLU A 217 -24.93 -5.87 -5.45
C GLU A 217 -24.19 -4.68 -4.80
N PHE A 218 -23.42 -3.99 -5.62
CA PHE A 218 -22.55 -2.87 -5.30
C PHE A 218 -23.28 -1.55 -4.96
N LEU A 219 -24.48 -1.32 -5.51
CA LEU A 219 -25.30 -0.13 -5.22
C LEU A 219 -25.85 -0.11 -3.78
N GLU A 220 -25.85 -1.26 -3.10
CA GLU A 220 -26.26 -1.36 -1.69
C GLU A 220 -25.20 -0.79 -0.74
N ILE A 221 -23.94 -0.70 -1.18
CA ILE A 221 -22.79 -0.25 -0.38
C ILE A 221 -22.59 1.27 -0.48
N LYS A 222 -23.67 2.06 -0.36
CA LYS A 222 -23.67 3.54 -0.52
C LYS A 222 -22.60 4.26 0.30
N ARG A 223 -22.23 3.73 1.47
CA ARG A 223 -21.27 4.37 2.40
C ARG A 223 -19.83 4.36 1.88
N CYS A 224 -19.44 3.32 1.15
CA CYS A 224 -18.06 3.11 0.70
C CYS A 224 -17.65 4.01 -0.49
N PHE A 225 -18.60 4.75 -1.09
CA PHE A 225 -18.33 5.73 -2.16
C PHE A 225 -18.44 7.17 -1.69
N SER A 226 -18.67 7.40 -0.39
CA SER A 226 -18.68 8.77 0.12
C SER A 226 -17.29 9.39 0.00
N ARG A 227 -17.24 10.68 -0.32
CA ARG A 227 -15.97 11.43 -0.35
C ARG A 227 -15.20 11.31 0.97
N GLU A 228 -15.91 11.27 2.10
CA GLU A 228 -15.31 11.03 3.42
C GLU A 228 -14.73 9.63 3.58
N TYR A 229 -15.40 8.58 3.08
CA TYR A 229 -14.84 7.23 3.12
C TYR A 229 -13.54 7.15 2.32
N ILE A 230 -13.52 7.73 1.12
CA ILE A 230 -12.34 7.73 0.25
C ILE A 230 -11.19 8.53 0.86
N LYS A 231 -11.47 9.75 1.35
CA LYS A 231 -10.50 10.57 2.10
C LYS A 231 -9.91 9.80 3.28
N LYS A 232 -10.76 9.11 4.05
CA LYS A 232 -10.33 8.31 5.19
C LYS A 232 -9.49 7.11 4.76
N ALA A 233 -9.86 6.41 3.69
CA ALA A 233 -9.07 5.32 3.14
C ALA A 233 -7.67 5.78 2.72
N ILE A 234 -7.58 6.92 2.02
CA ILE A 234 -6.31 7.54 1.62
C ILE A 234 -5.44 7.79 2.85
N LEU A 235 -5.98 8.47 3.87
CA LEU A 235 -5.24 8.80 5.08
C LEU A 235 -4.85 7.57 5.91
N ASP A 236 -5.76 6.62 6.10
CA ASP A 236 -5.53 5.40 6.89
C ASP A 236 -4.43 4.53 6.22
N ILE A 237 -4.42 4.41 4.89
CA ILE A 237 -3.40 3.65 4.16
C ILE A 237 -2.05 4.36 4.16
N ILE A 238 -2.01 5.67 3.89
CA ILE A 238 -0.77 6.47 3.95
C ILE A 238 -0.16 6.40 5.34
N GLU A 239 -0.97 6.57 6.39
CA GLU A 239 -0.49 6.49 7.76
C GLU A 239 0.07 5.12 8.10
N TYR A 240 -0.60 4.06 7.65
CA TYR A 240 -0.13 2.70 7.91
C TYR A 240 1.20 2.41 7.21
N VAL A 241 1.33 2.79 5.93
CA VAL A 241 2.59 2.66 5.17
C VAL A 241 3.71 3.46 5.84
N TYR A 242 3.44 4.70 6.23
CA TYR A 242 4.43 5.54 6.92
C TYR A 242 4.89 4.93 8.25
N LYS A 243 3.98 4.32 9.02
CA LYS A 243 4.34 3.60 10.26
C LYS A 243 5.20 2.36 9.98
N ILE A 244 4.96 1.66 8.86
CA ILE A 244 5.81 0.55 8.42
C ILE A 244 7.22 1.05 8.09
N GLU A 245 7.33 2.12 7.29
CA GLU A 245 8.63 2.71 6.94
C GLU A 245 9.42 3.14 8.18
N TYR A 246 8.77 3.83 9.12
CA TYR A 246 9.41 4.24 10.37
C TYR A 246 9.89 3.03 11.18
N HIS A 247 9.07 1.98 11.26
CA HIS A 247 9.42 0.74 11.96
C HIS A 247 10.64 0.05 11.33
N ILE A 248 10.67 -0.07 10.01
CA ILE A 248 11.81 -0.64 9.27
C ILE A 248 13.06 0.20 9.47
N SER A 249 12.96 1.52 9.27
CA SER A 249 14.05 2.48 9.42
C SER A 249 14.67 2.45 10.82
N SER A 250 13.86 2.24 11.86
CA SER A 250 14.33 2.10 13.24
C SER A 250 15.10 0.81 13.52
N LYS A 251 14.91 -0.23 12.68
CA LYS A 251 15.56 -1.54 12.82
C LYS A 251 16.84 -1.68 11.98
N LEU A 252 17.01 -0.88 10.94
CA LEU A 252 18.19 -0.95 10.06
C LEU A 252 19.36 -0.12 10.63
N PRO A 253 20.58 -0.67 10.72
CA PRO A 253 21.75 0.12 11.09
C PRO A 253 22.01 1.23 10.05
N PRO A 254 22.61 2.38 10.45
CA PRO A 254 22.83 3.54 9.57
C PRO A 254 23.53 3.25 8.24
N GLU A 255 24.31 2.18 8.18
CA GLU A 255 25.19 1.81 7.07
C GLU A 255 24.44 1.15 5.89
N ASN A 256 23.19 0.73 6.08
CA ASN A 256 22.35 0.08 5.05
C ASN A 256 21.17 0.96 4.59
N GLN A 257 21.23 2.27 4.85
CA GLN A 257 20.10 3.21 4.67
C GLN A 257 20.05 3.89 3.28
N ASP A 258 21.03 3.61 2.41
CA ASP A 258 21.10 4.08 1.02
C ASP A 258 20.63 3.03 -0.02
N LEU A 259 19.93 1.97 0.42
CA LEU A 259 19.47 0.84 -0.42
C LEU A 259 18.03 1.02 -0.94
#